data_AF-A0A498NF62-F1
#
_entry.id   AF-A0A498NF62-F1
#
_cell.length_a   1.000
_cell.length_b   1.000
_cell.length_c   1.000
_cell.angle_alpha   90.00
_cell.angle_beta   90.00
_cell.angle_gamma   90.00
#
_symmetry.space_group_name_H-M   'P 1'
#
loop_
_entity.id
_entity.type
_entity.pdbx_description
1 polymer ?
#
loop_
_entity_poly.entity_id
_entity_poly.type
_entity_poly.pdbx_seq_one_letter_code
_entity_poly.pdbx_strand_id
1 'polypeptide(L)'
;MADVSAECNIRVLCRFRPLNQSEILRGDKCIPTFQGDDTVIIGGKPYVFDKVFPTNCTQEQVYNTCAKQIVKDVLDGYNGTIFAYGQTSSGKTYTMEGKLHDPDGRGIIPRIAEDIFNHIYTMDENLEFHIKGCTERFVSSPEEVMDVIDEGKANRHVAVTNMNEHSSRSHSIFLINIKQEHVETEQKLCGKLYLVDLAGSEKVSKTGAEGAVLDEAKNINKSLSALGNVISALAEGTKTHVPYRDSKMTRILQDSLGGNCRTTMFICCSPSAFNDAETKSTLIAKTIKNTASVNLELTAEQWKRKYEKEKEKNKNLKENIQRLEAELNRWRNGESITPLELMAVIPVESDVSEDAALDNQSSGACEPIPEEDKLKYEEEIRKLYKQLDDKVQTHTHADAHMQNDGSKHCL
;
A
#
# COMPACT_ATOMS: atom_id res chain seq x y z
N MET A 1 -4.94 0.20 23.82
CA MET A 1 -5.03 1.54 23.21
C MET A 1 -5.05 1.33 21.72
N ALA A 2 -6.05 1.84 21.00
CA ALA A 2 -6.02 1.78 19.54
C ALA A 2 -4.86 2.66 19.07
N ASP A 3 -3.93 2.09 18.32
CA ASP A 3 -2.79 2.83 17.78
C ASP A 3 -3.32 3.96 16.89
N VAL A 4 -3.00 5.20 17.22
CA VAL A 4 -3.45 6.38 16.50
C VAL A 4 -2.84 6.31 15.10
N SER A 5 -3.66 6.42 14.05
CA SER A 5 -3.18 6.40 12.66
C SER A 5 -2.09 7.45 12.49
N ALA A 6 -0.83 7.02 12.37
CA ALA A 6 0.29 7.93 12.21
C ALA A 6 0.38 8.35 10.74
N GLU A 7 0.44 9.67 10.51
CA GLU A 7 0.79 10.22 9.20
C GLU A 7 2.23 9.77 8.89
N CYS A 8 2.41 9.02 7.80
CA CYS A 8 3.71 8.48 7.40
C CYS A 8 4.04 8.93 5.98
N ASN A 9 5.17 9.62 5.79
CA ASN A 9 5.58 10.05 4.46
C ASN A 9 6.08 8.86 3.63
N ILE A 10 5.82 8.88 2.33
CA ILE A 10 6.45 7.95 1.39
C ILE A 10 7.94 8.28 1.33
N ARG A 11 8.78 7.31 1.68
CA ARG A 11 10.23 7.46 1.62
C ARG A 11 10.70 7.30 0.18
N VAL A 12 11.41 8.28 -0.36
CA VAL A 12 11.99 8.24 -1.71
C VAL A 12 13.49 8.06 -1.59
N LEU A 13 14.00 6.96 -2.15
CA LEU A 13 15.41 6.59 -2.08
C LEU A 13 16.00 6.56 -3.48
N CYS A 14 17.09 7.30 -3.70
CA CYS A 14 17.76 7.34 -4.99
C CYS A 14 18.92 6.35 -5.02
N ARG A 15 19.02 5.53 -6.07
CA ARG A 15 20.10 4.57 -6.25
C ARG A 15 20.76 4.70 -7.60
N PHE A 16 22.07 4.93 -7.60
CA PHE A 16 22.89 4.89 -8.81
C PHE A 16 23.62 3.56 -8.92
N ARG A 17 23.51 2.90 -10.07
CA ARG A 17 24.34 1.72 -10.38
C ARG A 17 25.73 2.13 -10.90
N PRO A 18 26.73 1.25 -10.91
CA PRO A 18 27.96 1.46 -11.68
C PRO A 18 27.70 1.60 -13.18
N LEU A 19 28.65 2.19 -13.92
CA LEU A 19 28.65 2.13 -15.39
C LEU A 19 28.75 0.68 -15.85
N ASN A 20 27.97 0.32 -16.87
CA ASN A 20 28.03 -1.02 -17.46
C ASN A 20 29.11 -1.11 -18.55
N GLN A 21 29.43 -2.32 -19.00
CA GLN A 21 30.52 -2.53 -19.98
C GLN A 21 30.30 -1.75 -21.28
N SER A 22 29.06 -1.67 -21.77
CA SER A 22 28.73 -0.95 -23.00
C SER A 22 28.92 0.57 -22.84
N GLU A 23 28.55 1.13 -21.69
CA GLU A 23 28.78 2.54 -21.35
C GLU A 23 30.28 2.86 -21.21
N ILE A 24 31.06 1.96 -20.60
CA ILE A 24 32.51 2.08 -20.49
C ILE A 24 33.17 2.05 -21.88
N LEU A 25 32.79 1.09 -22.73
CA LEU A 25 33.32 0.96 -24.09
C LEU A 25 32.96 2.16 -24.98
N ARG A 26 31.78 2.76 -24.77
CA ARG A 26 31.35 3.99 -25.45
C ARG A 26 32.12 5.22 -24.97
N GLY A 27 32.83 5.13 -23.84
CA GLY A 27 33.57 6.25 -23.24
C GLY A 27 32.69 7.21 -22.45
N ASP A 28 31.56 6.72 -21.92
CA ASP A 28 30.65 7.55 -21.13
C ASP A 28 31.30 8.04 -19.84
N LYS A 29 31.06 9.31 -19.50
CA LYS A 29 31.49 9.88 -18.23
C LYS A 29 30.43 9.62 -17.15
N CYS A 30 30.90 9.35 -15.94
CA CYS A 30 30.07 9.36 -14.73
C CYS A 30 29.73 10.82 -14.39
N ILE A 31 28.45 11.19 -14.46
CA ILE A 31 27.97 12.57 -14.22
C ILE A 31 27.52 12.90 -12.79
N PRO A 32 27.01 11.97 -11.95
CA PRO A 32 26.48 12.35 -10.65
C PRO A 32 27.61 12.69 -9.66
N THR A 33 27.42 13.79 -8.92
CA THR A 33 28.24 14.12 -7.75
C THR A 33 27.39 13.96 -6.51
N PHE A 34 27.91 13.30 -5.47
CA PHE A 34 27.17 13.01 -4.25
C PHE A 34 27.59 13.98 -3.14
N GLN A 35 26.61 14.53 -2.42
CA GLN A 35 26.82 15.43 -1.30
C GLN A 35 26.03 14.90 -0.10
N GLY A 36 26.72 14.64 1.01
CA GLY A 36 26.09 13.99 2.16
C GLY A 36 25.56 12.61 1.79
N ASP A 37 24.49 12.19 2.46
CA ASP A 37 23.85 10.90 2.26
C ASP A 37 22.43 10.99 1.67
N ASP A 38 21.98 12.20 1.37
CA ASP A 38 20.63 12.56 0.93
C ASP A 38 20.59 13.34 -0.38
N THR A 39 21.74 13.83 -0.88
CA THR A 39 21.78 14.78 -2.00
C THR A 39 22.66 14.28 -3.15
N VAL A 40 22.13 14.39 -4.38
CA VAL A 40 22.88 14.19 -5.64
C VAL A 40 22.82 15.44 -6.50
N ILE A 41 23.94 15.79 -7.12
CA ILE A 41 24.08 16.95 -8.00
C ILE A 41 24.30 16.45 -9.43
N ILE A 42 23.41 16.84 -10.35
CA ILE A 42 23.52 16.55 -11.79
C ILE A 42 23.38 17.83 -12.59
N GLY A 43 24.35 18.11 -13.47
CA GLY A 43 24.35 19.34 -14.29
C GLY A 43 24.33 20.62 -13.45
N GLY A 44 24.94 20.60 -12.26
CA GLY A 44 24.97 21.72 -11.33
C GLY A 44 23.70 21.92 -10.49
N LYS A 45 22.65 21.11 -10.69
CA LYS A 45 21.42 21.18 -9.90
C LYS A 45 21.40 20.12 -8.78
N PRO A 46 21.18 20.49 -7.50
CA PRO A 46 21.02 19.54 -6.41
C PRO A 46 19.61 18.92 -6.40
N TYR A 47 19.53 17.65 -6.02
CA TYR A 47 18.31 16.87 -5.81
C TYR A 47 18.42 16.16 -4.46
N VAL A 48 17.44 16.38 -3.57
CA VAL A 48 17.43 15.89 -2.19
C VAL A 48 16.36 14.79 -2.05
N PHE A 49 16.71 13.70 -1.35
CA PHE A 49 15.89 12.52 -1.11
C PHE A 49 16.05 12.02 0.33
N ASP A 50 15.25 11.06 0.78
CA ASP A 50 15.42 10.46 2.11
C ASP A 50 16.76 9.71 2.25
N LYS A 51 17.31 9.23 1.12
CA LYS A 51 18.65 8.65 1.00
C LYS A 51 19.09 8.64 -0.45
N VAL A 52 20.39 8.86 -0.68
CA VAL A 52 21.05 8.61 -1.95
C VAL A 52 22.10 7.50 -1.76
N PHE A 53 22.01 6.46 -2.57
CA PHE A 53 22.98 5.37 -2.66
C PHE A 53 23.91 5.59 -3.86
N PRO A 54 25.20 5.89 -3.62
CA PRO A 54 26.21 5.95 -4.67
C PRO A 54 26.48 4.59 -5.32
N THR A 55 27.33 4.60 -6.35
CA THR A 55 27.61 3.42 -7.19
C THR A 55 28.31 2.26 -6.47
N ASN A 56 28.92 2.51 -5.31
CA ASN A 56 29.63 1.50 -4.50
C ASN A 56 28.76 0.89 -3.40
N CYS A 57 27.49 1.28 -3.27
CA CYS A 57 26.59 0.71 -2.27
C CYS A 57 26.26 -0.75 -2.57
N THR A 58 26.45 -1.61 -1.57
CA THR A 58 26.13 -3.04 -1.64
C THR A 58 24.63 -3.29 -1.58
N GLN A 59 24.20 -4.47 -2.03
CA GLN A 59 22.79 -4.89 -1.93
C GLN A 59 22.32 -4.96 -0.47
N GLU A 60 23.20 -5.40 0.43
CA GLU A 60 22.92 -5.50 1.87
C GLU A 60 22.69 -4.12 2.50
N GLN A 61 23.56 -3.14 2.21
CA GLN A 61 23.39 -1.77 2.70
C GLN A 61 22.06 -1.15 2.23
N VAL A 62 21.71 -1.39 0.97
CA VAL A 62 20.42 -0.96 0.42
C VAL A 62 19.28 -1.60 1.20
N TYR A 63 19.29 -2.92 1.37
CA TYR A 63 18.27 -3.67 2.11
C TYR A 63 18.08 -3.19 3.56
N ASN A 64 19.18 -3.10 4.32
CA ASN A 64 19.17 -2.71 5.73
C ASN A 64 18.61 -1.30 5.94
N THR A 65 18.85 -0.39 4.98
CA THR A 65 18.41 1.01 5.06
C THR A 65 16.91 1.19 4.74
N CYS A 66 16.35 0.33 3.88
CA CYS A 66 15.04 0.56 3.28
C CYS A 66 13.96 -0.45 3.69
N ALA A 67 14.31 -1.74 3.65
CA ALA A 67 13.34 -2.82 3.58
C ALA A 67 13.21 -3.53 4.92
N LYS A 68 14.30 -3.60 5.68
CA LYS A 68 14.32 -4.25 6.99
C LYS A 68 13.24 -3.73 7.95
N GLN A 69 13.04 -2.41 7.99
CA GLN A 69 11.97 -1.82 8.81
C GLN A 69 10.59 -2.16 8.27
N ILE A 70 10.39 -2.11 6.95
CA ILE A 70 9.10 -2.49 6.33
C ILE A 70 8.77 -3.95 6.63
N VAL A 71 9.74 -4.86 6.59
CA VAL A 71 9.53 -6.28 6.95
C VAL A 71 9.01 -6.40 8.38
N LYS A 72 9.66 -5.72 9.32
CA LYS A 72 9.21 -5.68 10.71
C LYS A 72 7.78 -5.12 10.83
N ASP A 73 7.51 -4.02 10.16
CA ASP A 73 6.18 -3.40 10.20
C ASP A 73 5.10 -4.33 9.62
N VAL A 74 5.41 -5.08 8.56
CA VAL A 74 4.48 -6.06 7.98
C VAL A 74 4.23 -7.23 8.94
N LEU A 75 5.27 -7.70 9.63
CA LEU A 75 5.14 -8.73 10.67
C LEU A 75 4.31 -8.23 11.86
N ASP A 76 4.37 -6.94 12.17
CA ASP A 76 3.54 -6.27 13.18
C ASP A 76 2.09 -5.98 12.68
N GLY A 77 1.75 -6.41 11.45
CA GLY A 77 0.40 -6.31 10.89
C GLY A 77 0.13 -5.03 10.08
N TYR A 78 1.11 -4.18 9.80
CA TYR A 78 0.95 -3.06 8.87
C TYR A 78 1.02 -3.54 7.41
N ASN A 79 0.46 -2.76 6.48
CA ASN A 79 0.78 -2.95 5.06
C ASN A 79 2.11 -2.29 4.71
N GLY A 80 2.86 -2.90 3.80
CA GLY A 80 4.11 -2.38 3.27
C GLY A 80 4.11 -2.37 1.74
N THR A 81 4.79 -1.40 1.13
CA THR A 81 5.03 -1.41 -0.32
C THR A 81 6.42 -0.88 -0.65
N ILE A 82 7.14 -1.60 -1.51
CA ILE A 82 8.44 -1.20 -2.05
C ILE A 82 8.33 -1.12 -3.57
N PHE A 83 8.57 0.08 -4.11
CA PHE A 83 8.62 0.33 -5.55
C PHE A 83 10.06 0.38 -6.04
N ALA A 84 10.31 -0.13 -7.25
CA ALA A 84 11.48 0.22 -8.04
C ALA A 84 11.05 0.91 -9.34
N TYR A 85 11.52 2.14 -9.56
CA TYR A 85 11.17 3.02 -10.67
C TYR A 85 12.43 3.55 -11.37
N GLY A 86 12.34 3.83 -12.67
CA GLY A 86 13.43 4.37 -13.48
C GLY A 86 13.48 3.79 -14.89
N GLN A 87 14.36 4.33 -15.74
CA GLN A 87 14.50 3.85 -17.12
C GLN A 87 14.96 2.38 -17.19
N THR A 88 14.81 1.77 -18.36
CA THR A 88 15.41 0.47 -18.68
C THR A 88 16.92 0.49 -18.46
N SER A 89 17.42 -0.64 -17.98
CA SER A 89 18.81 -0.82 -17.56
C SER A 89 19.26 0.13 -16.43
N SER A 90 18.37 0.78 -15.68
CA SER A 90 18.76 1.64 -14.54
C SER A 90 19.08 0.89 -13.24
N GLY A 91 18.77 -0.42 -13.19
CA GLY A 91 19.03 -1.26 -12.02
C GLY A 91 17.82 -1.60 -11.16
N LYS A 92 16.59 -1.43 -11.65
CA LYS A 92 15.34 -1.79 -10.93
C LYS A 92 15.29 -3.26 -10.53
N THR A 93 15.31 -4.18 -11.49
CA THR A 93 15.32 -5.63 -11.26
C THR A 93 16.55 -6.08 -10.48
N TYR A 94 17.71 -5.46 -10.71
CA TYR A 94 18.90 -5.73 -9.88
C TYR A 94 18.70 -5.33 -8.41
N THR A 95 17.96 -4.24 -8.15
CA THR A 95 17.63 -3.81 -6.79
C THR A 95 16.62 -4.74 -6.14
N MET A 96 15.57 -5.12 -6.87
CA MET A 96 14.51 -5.97 -6.33
C MET A 96 14.96 -7.42 -6.18
N GLU A 97 15.46 -8.04 -7.23
CA GLU A 97 15.83 -9.46 -7.24
C GLU A 97 17.33 -9.67 -7.07
N GLY A 98 18.13 -8.85 -7.76
CA GLY A 98 19.58 -9.04 -7.84
C GLY A 98 19.94 -10.37 -8.51
N LYS A 99 20.99 -11.00 -8.01
CA LYS A 99 21.37 -12.36 -8.37
C LYS A 99 20.83 -13.30 -7.29
N LEU A 100 19.70 -13.96 -7.54
CA LEU A 100 18.91 -14.69 -6.54
C LEU A 100 19.74 -15.68 -5.69
N HIS A 101 20.66 -16.42 -6.32
CA HIS A 101 21.47 -17.45 -5.67
C HIS A 101 22.90 -16.97 -5.26
N ASP A 102 23.19 -15.68 -5.40
CA ASP A 102 24.47 -15.08 -4.96
C ASP A 102 24.24 -14.36 -3.62
N PRO A 103 24.82 -14.82 -2.50
CA PRO A 103 24.58 -14.23 -1.17
C PRO A 103 24.86 -12.73 -1.09
N ASP A 104 25.88 -12.26 -1.81
CA ASP A 104 26.25 -10.84 -1.87
C ASP A 104 25.43 -10.10 -2.93
N GLY A 105 25.16 -10.77 -4.05
CA GLY A 105 24.46 -10.22 -5.20
C GLY A 105 22.93 -10.18 -5.10
N ARG A 106 22.32 -10.92 -4.17
CA ARG A 106 20.86 -11.00 -4.02
C ARG A 106 20.26 -9.67 -3.56
N GLY A 107 19.13 -9.32 -4.15
CA GLY A 107 18.44 -8.05 -3.97
C GLY A 107 17.51 -8.02 -2.76
N ILE A 108 16.55 -7.10 -2.79
CA ILE A 108 15.60 -6.85 -1.71
C ILE A 108 14.69 -8.07 -1.48
N ILE A 109 14.01 -8.58 -2.52
CA ILE A 109 13.05 -9.68 -2.42
C ILE A 109 13.64 -10.93 -1.75
N PRO A 110 14.79 -11.46 -2.20
CA PRO A 110 15.35 -12.66 -1.59
C PRO A 110 15.80 -12.45 -0.13
N ARG A 111 16.23 -11.23 0.24
CA ARG A 111 16.58 -10.88 1.63
C ARG A 111 15.34 -10.73 2.51
N ILE A 112 14.25 -10.19 1.98
CA ILE A 112 12.96 -10.11 2.67
C ILE A 112 12.45 -11.50 2.99
N ALA A 113 12.48 -12.43 2.02
CA ALA A 113 12.04 -13.80 2.25
C ALA A 113 12.81 -14.44 3.41
N GLU A 114 14.14 -14.34 3.38
CA GLU A 114 15.00 -14.86 4.46
C GLU A 114 14.72 -14.19 5.82
N ASP A 115 14.62 -12.86 5.88
CA ASP A 115 14.34 -12.14 7.13
C ASP A 115 12.96 -12.46 7.71
N ILE A 116 11.93 -12.63 6.87
CA ILE A 116 10.60 -13.06 7.30
C ILE A 116 10.69 -14.42 7.98
N PHE A 117 11.30 -15.41 7.32
CA PHE A 117 11.41 -16.76 7.88
C PHE A 117 12.33 -16.82 9.10
N ASN A 118 13.44 -16.07 9.10
CA ASN A 118 14.29 -15.93 10.28
C ASN A 118 13.48 -15.39 11.46
N HIS A 119 12.61 -14.40 11.23
CA HIS A 119 11.75 -13.87 12.28
C HIS A 119 10.73 -14.90 12.76
N ILE A 120 10.07 -15.61 11.83
CA ILE A 120 9.15 -16.72 12.12
C ILE A 120 9.83 -17.80 12.97
N TYR A 121 11.06 -18.20 12.65
CA TYR A 121 11.80 -19.23 13.41
C TYR A 121 12.24 -18.77 14.79
N THR A 122 12.32 -17.45 15.02
CA THR A 122 12.65 -16.88 16.34
C THR A 122 11.43 -16.52 17.19
N MET A 123 10.22 -16.66 16.63
CA MET A 123 8.96 -16.39 17.31
C MET A 123 8.53 -17.57 18.20
N ASP A 124 7.69 -17.27 19.20
CA ASP A 124 7.20 -18.22 20.20
C ASP A 124 6.38 -19.36 19.56
N GLU A 125 6.35 -20.55 20.17
CA GLU A 125 5.72 -21.78 19.60
C GLU A 125 4.19 -21.67 19.40
N ASN A 126 3.56 -20.57 19.83
CA ASN A 126 2.10 -20.35 19.86
C ASN A 126 1.54 -19.51 18.69
N LEU A 127 2.32 -19.29 17.62
CA LEU A 127 1.91 -18.48 16.47
C LEU A 127 1.79 -19.34 15.20
N GLU A 128 0.61 -19.35 14.58
CA GLU A 128 0.36 -20.01 13.29
C GLU A 128 0.35 -18.98 12.14
N PHE A 129 1.04 -19.31 11.04
CA PHE A 129 1.21 -18.41 9.89
C PHE A 129 0.45 -18.90 8.65
N HIS A 130 -0.26 -18.00 7.98
CA HIS A 130 -0.98 -18.30 6.73
C HIS A 130 -0.74 -17.23 5.65
N ILE A 131 -0.66 -17.62 4.37
CA ILE A 131 -0.40 -16.70 3.24
C ILE A 131 -1.53 -16.82 2.20
N LYS A 132 -2.11 -15.69 1.73
CA LYS A 132 -3.30 -15.66 0.83
C LYS A 132 -3.33 -14.50 -0.20
N GLY A 133 -3.32 -14.73 -1.52
CA GLY A 133 -3.82 -13.86 -2.64
C GLY A 133 -3.38 -14.26 -4.09
N CYS A 134 -4.29 -14.43 -5.09
CA CYS A 134 -4.06 -14.80 -6.55
C CYS A 134 -3.12 -15.99 -6.84
N THR A 135 -3.52 -17.04 -7.58
CA THR A 135 -2.77 -18.33 -7.69
C THR A 135 -1.83 -18.55 -6.51
N GLU A 136 -2.46 -18.81 -5.38
CA GLU A 136 -1.81 -18.70 -4.08
C GLU A 136 -1.00 -19.95 -3.84
N ARG A 137 0.29 -19.76 -3.58
CA ARG A 137 1.16 -20.85 -3.18
C ARG A 137 1.55 -20.63 -1.73
N PHE A 138 1.12 -21.54 -0.87
CA PHE A 138 1.63 -21.61 0.49
C PHE A 138 3.10 -21.99 0.42
N VAL A 139 3.92 -21.24 1.14
CA VAL A 139 5.36 -21.45 1.21
C VAL A 139 5.76 -21.69 2.65
N SER A 140 6.61 -22.68 2.88
CA SER A 140 7.08 -23.08 4.21
C SER A 140 8.56 -22.79 4.46
N SER A 141 9.29 -22.38 3.43
CA SER A 141 10.70 -22.00 3.52
C SER A 141 11.08 -20.86 2.56
N PRO A 142 12.22 -20.18 2.79
CA PRO A 142 12.76 -19.19 1.85
C PRO A 142 13.00 -19.75 0.45
N GLU A 143 13.41 -21.02 0.34
CA GLU A 143 13.68 -21.68 -0.93
C GLU A 143 12.41 -21.81 -1.78
N GLU A 144 11.28 -22.17 -1.17
CA GLU A 144 9.99 -22.24 -1.87
C GLU A 144 9.54 -20.86 -2.39
N VAL A 145 9.88 -19.77 -1.68
CA VAL A 145 9.65 -18.40 -2.18
C VAL A 145 10.49 -18.13 -3.42
N MET A 146 11.76 -18.55 -3.44
CA MET A 146 12.63 -18.39 -4.62
C MET A 146 12.11 -19.21 -5.80
N ASP A 147 11.65 -20.44 -5.58
CA ASP A 147 11.08 -21.29 -6.63
C ASP A 147 9.84 -20.65 -7.27
N VAL A 148 8.99 -20.01 -6.46
CA VAL A 148 7.83 -19.25 -6.96
C VAL A 148 8.27 -18.05 -7.79
N ILE A 149 9.33 -17.34 -7.37
CA ILE A 149 9.90 -16.22 -8.14
C ILE A 149 10.44 -16.72 -9.48
N ASP A 150 11.21 -17.80 -9.48
CA ASP A 150 11.81 -18.37 -10.70
C ASP A 150 10.75 -18.89 -11.68
N GLU A 151 9.70 -19.52 -11.17
CA GLU A 151 8.55 -19.90 -12.01
C GLU A 151 7.83 -18.67 -12.57
N GLY A 152 7.59 -17.64 -11.75
CA GLY A 152 7.02 -16.37 -12.20
C GLY A 152 7.85 -15.73 -13.32
N LYS A 153 9.18 -15.81 -13.22
CA LYS A 153 10.12 -15.34 -14.25
C LYS A 153 10.06 -16.18 -15.51
N ALA A 154 10.02 -17.50 -15.39
CA ALA A 154 9.89 -18.40 -16.54
C ALA A 154 8.59 -18.13 -17.31
N ASN A 155 7.47 -17.95 -16.60
CA ASN A 155 6.18 -17.59 -17.20
C ASN A 155 6.21 -16.21 -17.85
N ARG A 156 6.90 -15.24 -17.24
CA ARG A 156 7.14 -13.91 -17.84
C ARG A 156 7.96 -14.01 -19.14
N HIS A 157 8.88 -14.98 -19.23
CA HIS A 157 9.71 -15.21 -20.44
C HIS A 157 8.91 -15.84 -21.60
N VAL A 158 8.02 -16.80 -21.34
CA VAL A 158 7.29 -17.54 -22.39
C VAL A 158 6.29 -16.65 -23.14
N ALA A 159 5.82 -15.55 -22.55
CA ALA A 159 4.83 -14.66 -23.14
C ALA A 159 5.34 -13.76 -24.29
N VAL A 160 6.66 -13.72 -24.60
CA VAL A 160 7.22 -12.75 -25.54
C VAL A 160 8.31 -13.38 -26.44
N THR A 161 8.12 -13.31 -27.76
CA THR A 161 9.10 -13.75 -28.77
C THR A 161 10.20 -12.71 -29.03
N ASN A 162 11.44 -13.21 -29.10
CA ASN A 162 12.71 -12.62 -29.57
C ASN A 162 13.19 -11.24 -29.05
N MET A 163 14.38 -11.28 -28.42
CA MET A 163 15.34 -10.19 -28.16
C MET A 163 14.75 -8.87 -27.63
N ASN A 164 14.63 -8.73 -26.30
CA ASN A 164 14.74 -7.45 -25.58
C ASN A 164 14.98 -7.70 -24.07
N GLU A 165 15.56 -6.71 -23.39
CA GLU A 165 15.82 -6.71 -21.94
C GLU A 165 14.49 -6.84 -21.18
N HIS A 166 14.20 -8.07 -20.73
CA HIS A 166 12.92 -8.63 -20.24
C HIS A 166 12.18 -7.79 -19.18
N SER A 167 12.88 -6.99 -18.39
CA SER A 167 12.30 -6.17 -17.32
C SER A 167 11.69 -4.84 -17.81
N SER A 168 11.97 -4.43 -19.04
CA SER A 168 11.58 -3.11 -19.56
C SER A 168 10.11 -2.99 -19.96
N ARG A 169 9.44 -4.12 -20.21
CA ARG A 169 8.17 -4.14 -20.97
C ARG A 169 6.94 -4.65 -20.20
N SER A 170 7.09 -4.87 -18.89
CA SER A 170 5.95 -5.23 -18.04
C SER A 170 6.22 -4.84 -16.59
N HIS A 171 5.17 -4.49 -15.86
CA HIS A 171 5.24 -4.29 -14.41
C HIS A 171 5.13 -5.65 -13.72
N SER A 172 6.01 -5.91 -12.76
CA SER A 172 5.92 -7.07 -11.88
C SER A 172 5.46 -6.63 -10.51
N ILE A 173 4.46 -7.32 -9.96
CA ILE A 173 3.98 -7.12 -8.60
C ILE A 173 4.05 -8.47 -7.91
N PHE A 174 4.92 -8.58 -6.92
CA PHE A 174 5.03 -9.74 -6.05
C PHE A 174 4.40 -9.40 -4.70
N LEU A 175 3.41 -10.20 -4.27
CA LEU A 175 2.69 -9.99 -3.02
C LEU A 175 3.09 -11.06 -2.02
N ILE A 176 3.60 -10.64 -0.88
CA ILE A 176 3.75 -11.49 0.30
C ILE A 176 2.66 -11.07 1.28
N ASN A 177 1.77 -12.01 1.63
CA ASN A 177 0.73 -11.77 2.63
C ASN A 177 1.04 -12.59 3.87
N ILE A 178 1.35 -11.95 4.99
CA ILE A 178 1.66 -12.61 6.25
C ILE A 178 0.43 -12.51 7.13
N LYS A 179 -0.21 -13.64 7.41
CA LYS A 179 -1.25 -13.73 8.44
C LYS A 179 -0.68 -14.45 9.64
N GLN A 180 -1.03 -13.96 10.81
CA GLN A 180 -0.65 -14.52 12.10
C GLN A 180 -1.91 -14.73 12.92
N GLU A 181 -2.01 -15.87 13.57
CA GLU A 181 -3.05 -16.17 14.53
C GLU A 181 -2.43 -16.55 15.87
N HIS A 182 -2.78 -15.80 16.91
CA HIS A 182 -2.35 -16.09 18.26
C HIS A 182 -3.29 -17.13 18.88
N VAL A 183 -2.82 -18.36 19.07
CA VAL A 183 -3.66 -19.51 19.44
C VAL A 183 -4.43 -19.29 20.74
N GLU A 184 -3.83 -18.65 21.74
CA GLU A 184 -4.50 -18.44 23.03
C GLU A 184 -5.50 -17.28 23.07
N THR A 185 -5.29 -16.23 22.26
CA THR A 185 -6.11 -15.00 22.30
C THR A 185 -7.05 -14.90 21.11
N GLU A 186 -6.92 -15.82 20.16
CA GLU A 186 -7.60 -15.84 18.85
C GLU A 186 -7.43 -14.54 18.04
N GLN A 187 -6.47 -13.68 18.43
CA GLN A 187 -6.20 -12.43 17.72
C GLN A 187 -5.50 -12.73 16.40
N LYS A 188 -5.97 -12.09 15.34
CA LYS A 188 -5.45 -12.26 13.99
C LYS A 188 -4.82 -10.96 13.50
N LEU A 189 -3.59 -11.05 13.02
CA LEU A 189 -2.86 -9.95 12.38
C LEU A 189 -2.63 -10.29 10.91
N CYS A 190 -2.69 -9.29 10.03
CA CYS A 190 -2.56 -9.47 8.59
C CYS A 190 -1.72 -8.36 7.96
N GLY A 191 -0.47 -8.64 7.65
CA GLY A 191 0.42 -7.71 6.94
C GLY A 191 0.53 -8.06 5.47
N LYS A 192 0.29 -7.10 4.57
CA LYS A 192 0.51 -7.28 3.12
C LYS A 192 1.72 -6.48 2.66
N LEU A 193 2.65 -7.15 2.01
CA LEU A 193 3.84 -6.55 1.42
C LEU A 193 3.82 -6.64 -0.10
N TYR A 194 3.70 -5.49 -0.75
CA TYR A 194 3.76 -5.37 -2.20
C TYR A 194 5.19 -5.03 -2.63
N LEU A 195 5.79 -5.88 -3.46
CA LEU A 195 7.11 -5.72 -4.03
C LEU A 195 6.95 -5.46 -5.53
N VAL A 196 7.15 -4.21 -5.94
CA VAL A 196 6.77 -3.73 -7.26
C VAL A 196 8.02 -3.38 -8.08
N ASP A 197 8.30 -4.15 -9.13
CA ASP A 197 9.30 -3.83 -10.16
C ASP A 197 8.58 -3.21 -11.36
N LEU A 198 8.64 -1.88 -11.48
CA LEU A 198 7.97 -1.17 -12.56
C LEU A 198 8.75 -1.33 -13.86
N ALA A 199 8.05 -1.22 -14.99
CA ALA A 199 8.65 -1.17 -16.31
C ALA A 199 9.54 0.07 -16.52
N GLY A 200 10.26 0.10 -17.64
CA GLY A 200 11.09 1.25 -18.03
C GLY A 200 10.28 2.54 -18.16
N SER A 201 10.76 3.62 -17.54
CA SER A 201 10.13 4.95 -17.62
C SER A 201 10.57 5.79 -18.83
N GLU A 202 11.42 5.25 -19.69
CA GLU A 202 11.95 5.96 -20.85
C GLU A 202 10.86 6.29 -21.88
N LYS A 203 11.11 7.36 -22.63
CA LYS A 203 10.23 7.78 -23.71
C LYS A 203 10.23 6.75 -24.84
N VAL A 204 9.04 6.38 -25.31
CA VAL A 204 8.83 5.47 -26.45
C VAL A 204 9.57 5.94 -27.70
N SER A 205 9.76 7.24 -27.89
CA SER A 205 10.50 7.79 -29.03
C SER A 205 11.98 7.36 -29.08
N LYS A 206 12.57 6.97 -27.95
CA LYS A 206 13.97 6.49 -27.88
C LYS A 206 14.12 5.00 -28.17
N THR A 207 13.05 4.22 -28.08
CA THR A 207 13.13 2.77 -28.26
C THR A 207 13.18 2.35 -29.73
N GLY A 208 12.84 3.27 -30.65
CA GLY A 208 12.76 2.96 -32.09
C GLY A 208 11.70 1.89 -32.41
N ALA A 209 10.75 1.65 -31.50
CA ALA A 209 9.74 0.61 -31.64
C ALA A 209 8.72 0.97 -32.72
N GLU A 210 8.36 -0.01 -33.56
CA GLU A 210 7.38 0.13 -34.63
C GLU A 210 6.28 -0.96 -34.51
N GLY A 211 5.11 -0.71 -35.11
CA GLY A 211 4.00 -1.67 -35.16
C GLY A 211 3.50 -2.10 -33.77
N ALA A 212 3.29 -3.41 -33.56
CA ALA A 212 2.75 -3.96 -32.31
C ALA A 212 3.64 -3.66 -31.09
N VAL A 213 4.96 -3.57 -31.28
CA VAL A 213 5.96 -3.24 -30.25
C VAL A 213 5.76 -1.81 -29.73
N LEU A 214 5.36 -0.90 -30.62
CA LEU A 214 5.05 0.49 -30.28
C LEU A 214 3.79 0.60 -29.43
N ASP A 215 2.74 -0.14 -29.79
CA ASP A 215 1.48 -0.11 -29.03
C ASP A 215 1.60 -0.76 -27.65
N GLU A 216 2.44 -1.78 -27.53
CA GLU A 216 2.86 -2.34 -26.24
C GLU A 216 3.58 -1.28 -25.39
N ALA A 217 4.59 -0.59 -25.96
CA ALA A 217 5.34 0.47 -25.26
C ALA A 217 4.44 1.63 -24.82
N LYS A 218 3.44 2.01 -25.61
CA LYS A 218 2.42 3.00 -25.22
C LYS A 218 1.59 2.53 -24.02
N ASN A 219 1.16 1.27 -24.01
CA ASN A 219 0.36 0.72 -22.91
C ASN A 219 1.14 0.64 -21.59
N ILE A 220 2.43 0.28 -21.66
CA ILE A 220 3.33 0.31 -20.51
C ILE A 220 3.42 1.74 -19.94
N ASN A 221 3.70 2.72 -20.81
CA ASN A 221 3.82 4.12 -20.39
C ASN A 221 2.50 4.73 -19.94
N LYS A 222 1.35 4.23 -20.40
CA LYS A 222 0.03 4.66 -19.91
C LYS A 222 -0.11 4.42 -18.41
N SER A 223 0.27 3.25 -17.93
CA SER A 223 0.21 2.92 -16.49
C SER A 223 1.21 3.74 -15.65
N LEU A 224 2.43 4.00 -16.16
CA LEU A 224 3.38 4.90 -15.50
C LEU A 224 2.91 6.36 -15.49
N SER A 225 2.23 6.80 -16.55
CA SER A 225 1.64 8.15 -16.63
C SER A 225 0.50 8.29 -15.62
N ALA A 226 -0.37 7.29 -15.51
CA ALA A 226 -1.42 7.23 -14.50
C ALA A 226 -0.84 7.30 -13.08
N LEU A 227 0.25 6.56 -12.82
CA LEU A 227 0.99 6.63 -11.56
C LEU A 227 1.50 8.06 -11.30
N GLY A 228 2.13 8.70 -12.29
CA GLY A 228 2.58 10.10 -12.17
C GLY A 228 1.45 11.09 -11.87
N ASN A 229 0.26 10.88 -12.44
CA ASN A 229 -0.93 11.70 -12.17
C ASN A 229 -1.43 11.52 -10.72
N VAL A 230 -1.47 10.28 -10.23
CA VAL A 230 -1.82 9.96 -8.84
C VAL A 230 -0.83 10.63 -7.88
N ILE A 231 0.47 10.46 -8.13
CA ILE A 231 1.54 11.07 -7.33
C ILE A 231 1.41 12.59 -7.30
N SER A 232 1.17 13.22 -8.45
CA SER A 232 1.04 14.67 -8.54
C SER A 232 -0.20 15.18 -7.81
N ALA A 233 -1.33 14.48 -7.94
CA ALA A 233 -2.56 14.83 -7.24
C ALA A 233 -2.40 14.73 -5.72
N LEU A 234 -1.72 13.69 -5.23
CA LEU A 234 -1.44 13.51 -3.81
C LEU A 234 -0.44 14.54 -3.27
N ALA A 235 0.61 14.84 -4.02
CA ALA A 235 1.62 15.83 -3.61
C ALA A 235 1.08 17.26 -3.60
N GLU A 236 0.12 17.58 -4.48
CA GLU A 236 -0.52 18.90 -4.53
C GLU A 236 -1.51 19.11 -3.37
N GLY A 237 -2.07 18.04 -2.80
CA GLY A 237 -3.00 18.09 -1.65
C GLY A 237 -4.31 18.86 -1.88
N THR A 238 -4.48 19.51 -3.03
CA THR A 238 -5.61 20.38 -3.36
C THR A 238 -6.73 19.67 -4.10
N LYS A 239 -6.47 18.47 -4.62
CA LYS A 239 -7.46 17.69 -5.37
C LYS A 239 -8.24 16.78 -4.43
N THR A 240 -9.54 17.00 -4.32
CA THR A 240 -10.48 16.12 -3.59
C THR A 240 -10.58 14.73 -4.20
N HIS A 241 -10.27 14.58 -5.49
CA HIS A 241 -10.30 13.29 -6.20
C HIS A 241 -8.93 12.95 -6.77
N VAL A 242 -8.40 11.80 -6.36
CA VAL A 242 -7.15 11.21 -6.88
C VAL A 242 -7.47 10.16 -7.95
N PRO A 243 -6.87 10.22 -9.16
CA PRO A 243 -7.29 9.42 -10.31
C PRO A 243 -6.74 7.99 -10.32
N TYR A 244 -6.93 7.21 -9.24
CA TYR A 244 -6.46 5.81 -9.18
C TYR A 244 -7.04 4.93 -10.29
N ARG A 245 -8.20 5.30 -10.85
CA ARG A 245 -8.93 4.53 -11.87
C ARG A 245 -8.28 4.55 -13.26
N ASP A 246 -7.33 5.45 -13.50
CA ASP A 246 -6.68 5.62 -14.81
C ASP A 246 -5.87 4.41 -15.26
N SER A 247 -5.47 3.53 -14.32
CA SER A 247 -4.86 2.24 -14.63
C SER A 247 -5.24 1.15 -13.61
N LYS A 248 -5.20 -0.11 -14.04
CA LYS A 248 -5.38 -1.25 -13.11
C LYS A 248 -4.31 -1.25 -12.01
N MET A 249 -3.09 -0.88 -12.37
CA MET A 249 -1.95 -0.81 -11.46
C MET A 249 -2.20 0.18 -10.32
N THR A 250 -2.61 1.41 -10.64
CA THR A 250 -2.93 2.44 -9.63
C THR A 250 -4.15 2.09 -8.77
N ARG A 251 -5.08 1.25 -9.27
CA ARG A 251 -6.17 0.70 -8.46
C ARG A 251 -5.70 -0.38 -7.48
N ILE A 252 -4.79 -1.25 -7.92
CA ILE A 252 -4.20 -2.30 -7.07
C ILE A 252 -3.36 -1.66 -5.95
N LEU A 253 -2.64 -0.59 -6.28
CA LEU A 253 -1.70 0.11 -5.38
C LEU A 253 -2.31 1.33 -4.70
N GLN A 254 -3.64 1.44 -4.68
CA GLN A 254 -4.33 2.59 -4.08
C GLN A 254 -4.00 2.70 -2.58
N ASP A 255 -3.93 1.57 -1.87
CA ASP A 255 -3.54 1.57 -0.46
C ASP A 255 -2.07 1.96 -0.25
N SER A 256 -1.22 1.64 -1.23
CA SER A 256 0.22 1.95 -1.22
C SER A 256 0.53 3.43 -1.49
N LEU A 257 -0.39 4.20 -2.06
CA LEU A 257 -0.18 5.57 -2.52
C LEU A 257 -1.31 6.44 -1.99
N GLY A 258 -1.13 7.11 -0.85
CA GLY A 258 -2.15 7.93 -0.20
C GLY A 258 -3.20 7.16 0.62
N GLY A 259 -2.96 5.88 0.94
CA GLY A 259 -3.82 5.01 1.75
C GLY A 259 -3.15 4.49 3.04
N ASN A 260 -3.58 3.32 3.51
CA ASN A 260 -3.03 2.64 4.70
C ASN A 260 -1.83 1.75 4.33
N CYS A 261 -0.62 2.31 4.29
CA CYS A 261 0.58 1.55 3.97
C CYS A 261 1.87 2.27 4.40
N ARG A 262 2.94 1.52 4.69
CA ARG A 262 4.30 2.06 4.75
C ARG A 262 4.98 1.89 3.42
N THR A 263 5.22 3.00 2.73
CA THR A 263 5.67 2.96 1.34
C THR A 263 7.09 3.51 1.19
N THR A 264 7.93 2.76 0.49
CA THR A 264 9.26 3.18 0.04
C THR A 264 9.34 3.09 -1.48
N MET A 265 9.87 4.12 -2.12
CA MET A 265 10.09 4.17 -3.56
C MET A 265 11.57 4.32 -3.88
N PHE A 266 12.13 3.30 -4.54
CA PHE A 266 13.44 3.37 -5.16
C PHE A 266 13.35 4.04 -6.52
N ILE A 267 14.10 5.12 -6.69
CA ILE A 267 14.40 5.70 -8.00
C ILE A 267 15.79 5.25 -8.45
N CYS A 268 15.83 4.35 -9.42
CA CYS A 268 17.05 3.75 -9.95
C CYS A 268 17.54 4.54 -11.17
N CYS A 269 18.80 4.95 -11.15
CA CYS A 269 19.40 5.85 -12.15
C CYS A 269 20.70 5.29 -12.74
N SER A 270 20.97 5.61 -14.01
CA SER A 270 22.29 5.39 -14.64
C SER A 270 23.19 6.59 -14.36
N PRO A 271 24.48 6.39 -14.06
CA PRO A 271 25.43 7.49 -13.90
C PRO A 271 25.98 8.00 -15.24
N SER A 272 25.61 7.40 -16.38
CA SER A 272 26.16 7.73 -17.69
C SER A 272 25.66 9.09 -18.21
N ALA A 273 26.58 9.88 -18.78
CA ALA A 273 26.29 11.10 -19.51
C ALA A 273 25.27 10.91 -20.66
N PHE A 274 25.24 9.73 -21.30
CA PHE A 274 24.26 9.42 -22.35
C PHE A 274 22.81 9.41 -21.82
N ASN A 275 22.65 9.04 -20.55
CA ASN A 275 21.36 8.91 -19.88
C ASN A 275 20.97 10.14 -19.04
N ASP A 276 21.69 11.27 -19.16
CA ASP A 276 21.47 12.49 -18.37
C ASP A 276 19.99 12.96 -18.40
N ALA A 277 19.40 12.99 -19.59
CA ALA A 277 18.01 13.45 -19.76
C ALA A 277 16.98 12.55 -19.05
N GLU A 278 17.16 11.22 -19.11
CA GLU A 278 16.25 10.27 -18.45
C GLU A 278 16.47 10.29 -16.94
N THR A 279 17.72 10.35 -16.50
CA THR A 279 18.08 10.47 -15.08
C THR A 279 17.43 11.70 -14.47
N LYS A 280 17.54 12.86 -15.12
CA LYS A 280 16.86 14.09 -14.70
C LYS A 280 15.33 13.93 -14.65
N SER A 281 14.74 13.20 -15.60
CA SER A 281 13.29 12.92 -15.59
C SER A 281 12.89 12.06 -14.39
N THR A 282 13.69 11.06 -14.03
CA THR A 282 13.45 10.18 -12.88
C THR A 282 13.64 10.91 -11.54
N LEU A 283 14.60 11.83 -11.44
CA LEU A 283 14.88 12.60 -10.22
C LEU A 283 13.81 13.66 -9.87
N ILE A 284 12.85 13.95 -10.75
CA ILE A 284 11.77 14.92 -10.49
C ILE A 284 10.64 14.31 -9.63
N ALA A 285 10.78 13.06 -9.17
CA ALA A 285 9.83 12.42 -8.27
C ALA A 285 9.57 13.28 -7.01
N LYS A 286 8.30 13.59 -6.76
CA LYS A 286 7.85 14.44 -5.64
C LYS A 286 7.51 13.61 -4.40
N THR A 287 7.69 14.19 -3.23
CA THR A 287 7.30 13.62 -1.93
C THR A 287 5.77 13.54 -1.81
N ILE A 288 5.29 12.41 -1.27
CA ILE A 288 3.86 12.14 -1.04
C ILE A 288 3.68 11.74 0.43
N LYS A 289 2.53 12.07 1.00
CA LYS A 289 2.13 11.62 2.34
C LYS A 289 1.24 10.39 2.28
N ASN A 290 1.40 9.48 3.25
CA ASN A 290 0.59 8.30 3.45
C ASN A 290 0.08 8.23 4.90
N THR A 291 -0.81 7.28 5.20
CA THR A 291 -1.21 6.95 6.58
C THR A 291 -0.89 5.50 6.84
N ALA A 292 -0.53 5.12 8.07
CA ALA A 292 -0.34 3.71 8.42
C ALA A 292 -1.08 3.35 9.70
N SER A 293 -1.82 2.24 9.66
CA SER A 293 -2.53 1.64 10.77
C SER A 293 -2.45 0.11 10.69
N VAL A 294 -2.42 -0.54 11.86
CA VAL A 294 -2.30 -1.99 12.00
C VAL A 294 -3.59 -2.67 11.52
N ASN A 295 -3.47 -3.68 10.67
CA ASN A 295 -4.58 -4.53 10.28
C ASN A 295 -4.80 -5.62 11.34
N LEU A 296 -5.56 -5.26 12.38
CA LEU A 296 -6.00 -6.19 13.42
C LEU A 296 -7.39 -6.74 13.07
N GLU A 297 -7.49 -8.06 12.89
CA GLU A 297 -8.76 -8.77 12.80
C GLU A 297 -9.20 -9.16 14.23
N LEU A 298 -10.31 -8.57 14.69
CA LEU A 298 -10.87 -8.84 16.01
C LEU A 298 -11.70 -10.13 15.99
N THR A 299 -11.76 -10.81 17.13
CA THR A 299 -12.62 -12.00 17.30
C THR A 299 -14.11 -11.62 17.24
N ALA A 300 -14.98 -12.59 16.96
CA ALA A 300 -16.43 -12.37 16.95
C ALA A 300 -16.95 -11.79 18.28
N GLU A 301 -16.38 -12.22 19.41
CA GLU A 301 -16.72 -11.70 20.74
C GLU A 301 -16.25 -10.25 20.95
N GLN A 302 -15.04 -9.93 20.49
CA GLN A 302 -14.51 -8.57 20.55
C GLN A 302 -15.30 -7.62 19.64
N TRP A 303 -15.69 -8.08 18.45
CA TRP A 303 -16.60 -7.37 17.55
C TRP A 303 -17.96 -7.12 18.22
N LYS A 304 -18.53 -8.14 18.86
CA LYS A 304 -19.80 -8.02 19.60
C LYS A 304 -19.69 -6.98 20.72
N ARG A 305 -18.61 -7.02 21.51
CA ARG A 305 -18.37 -6.03 22.57
C ARG A 305 -18.20 -4.60 22.03
N LYS A 306 -17.44 -4.42 20.94
CA LYS A 306 -17.31 -3.11 20.28
C LYS A 306 -18.66 -2.62 19.74
N TYR A 307 -19.41 -3.50 19.09
CA TYR A 307 -20.74 -3.21 18.56
C TYR A 307 -21.71 -2.79 19.67
N GLU A 308 -21.75 -3.51 20.79
CA GLU A 308 -22.58 -3.17 21.95
C GLU A 308 -22.22 -1.79 22.54
N LYS A 309 -20.92 -1.50 22.69
CA LYS A 309 -20.45 -0.19 23.16
C LYS A 309 -20.86 0.94 22.20
N GLU A 310 -20.69 0.74 20.90
CA GLU A 310 -21.02 1.75 19.89
C GLU A 310 -22.54 1.91 19.69
N LYS A 311 -23.30 0.83 19.92
CA LYS A 311 -24.77 0.85 19.95
C LYS A 311 -25.29 1.68 21.12
N GLU A 312 -24.70 1.55 22.31
CA GLU A 312 -25.11 2.38 23.46
C GLU A 312 -24.76 3.85 23.26
N LYS A 313 -23.57 4.16 22.71
CA LYS A 313 -23.24 5.54 22.32
C LYS A 313 -24.23 6.12 21.31
N ASN A 314 -24.58 5.36 20.28
CA ASN A 314 -25.56 5.79 19.27
C ASN A 314 -26.94 6.04 19.88
N LYS A 315 -27.34 5.21 20.84
CA LYS A 315 -28.59 5.42 21.59
C LYS A 315 -28.53 6.72 22.39
N ASN A 316 -27.46 6.96 23.15
CA ASN A 316 -27.27 8.20 23.92
C ASN A 316 -27.25 9.43 23.00
N LEU A 317 -26.59 9.36 21.85
CA LEU A 317 -26.57 10.45 20.87
C LEU A 317 -27.95 10.72 20.29
N LYS A 318 -28.74 9.68 19.98
CA LYS A 318 -30.12 9.84 19.51
C LYS A 318 -31.02 10.48 20.57
N GLU A 319 -30.89 10.06 21.82
CA GLU A 319 -31.62 10.67 22.95
C GLU A 319 -31.24 12.15 23.12
N ASN A 320 -29.95 12.47 22.99
CA ASN A 320 -29.47 13.86 23.01
C ASN A 320 -30.02 14.68 21.84
N ILE A 321 -30.03 14.14 20.62
CA ILE A 321 -30.61 14.80 19.44
C ILE A 321 -32.09 15.08 19.66
N GLN A 322 -32.87 14.08 20.10
CA GLN A 322 -34.30 14.27 20.38
C GLN A 322 -34.55 15.33 21.44
N ARG A 323 -33.73 15.35 22.50
CA ARG A 323 -33.82 16.37 23.55
C ARG A 323 -33.52 17.76 23.00
N LEU A 324 -32.44 17.92 22.22
CA LEU A 324 -32.07 19.20 21.62
C LEU A 324 -33.09 19.66 20.57
N GLU A 325 -33.69 18.75 19.78
CA GLU A 325 -34.76 19.07 18.84
C GLU A 325 -36.03 19.54 19.56
N ALA A 326 -36.41 18.88 20.66
CA ALA A 326 -37.53 19.32 21.49
C ALA A 326 -37.26 20.70 22.10
N GLU A 327 -36.04 20.92 22.58
CA GLU A 327 -35.60 22.21 23.12
C GLU A 327 -35.68 23.31 22.05
N LEU A 328 -35.15 23.04 20.86
CA LEU A 328 -35.13 23.98 19.74
C LEU A 328 -36.55 24.29 19.22
N ASN A 329 -37.46 23.31 19.24
CA ASN A 329 -38.87 23.54 18.92
C ASN A 329 -39.57 24.42 19.96
N ARG A 330 -39.26 24.27 21.26
CA ARG A 330 -39.77 25.17 22.31
C ARG A 330 -39.28 26.60 22.12
N TRP A 331 -37.99 26.78 21.82
CA TRP A 331 -37.43 28.09 21.45
C TRP A 331 -38.14 28.70 20.23
N ARG A 332 -38.35 27.91 19.16
CA ARG A 332 -39.06 28.36 17.94
C ARG A 332 -40.51 28.77 18.22
N ASN A 333 -41.14 28.16 19.22
CA ASN A 333 -42.51 28.47 19.65
C ASN A 333 -42.60 29.65 20.64
N GLY A 334 -41.48 30.32 20.96
CA GLY A 334 -41.44 31.52 21.79
C GLY A 334 -41.37 31.28 23.30
N GLU A 335 -41.08 30.04 23.73
CA GLU A 335 -40.83 29.74 25.14
C GLU A 335 -39.40 30.14 25.54
N SER A 336 -39.23 30.68 26.75
CA SER A 336 -37.92 31.00 27.31
C SER A 336 -37.39 29.84 28.16
N ILE A 337 -36.15 29.44 27.89
CA ILE A 337 -35.45 28.37 28.63
C ILE A 337 -34.61 28.98 29.74
N THR A 338 -34.64 28.36 30.92
CA THR A 338 -33.95 28.90 32.08
C THR A 338 -32.43 28.63 32.00
N PRO A 339 -31.56 29.53 32.51
CA PRO A 339 -30.11 29.32 32.51
C PRO A 339 -29.64 28.03 33.23
N LEU A 340 -30.47 27.49 34.13
CA LEU A 340 -30.22 26.23 34.84
C LEU A 340 -30.43 25.00 33.95
N GLU A 341 -31.37 25.04 33.00
CA GLU A 341 -31.60 23.96 32.02
C GLU A 341 -30.48 23.91 30.97
N LEU A 342 -29.91 25.08 30.62
CA LEU A 342 -28.77 25.20 29.71
C LEU A 342 -27.47 24.61 30.28
N MET A 343 -27.35 24.55 31.61
CA MET A 343 -26.18 23.99 32.32
C MET A 343 -26.24 22.47 32.53
N ALA A 344 -27.39 21.82 32.28
CA ALA A 344 -27.53 20.37 32.37
C ALA A 344 -27.01 19.64 31.10
N VAL A 345 -26.19 20.31 30.30
CA VAL A 345 -25.42 19.72 29.21
C VAL A 345 -24.26 18.98 29.88
N ILE A 346 -24.33 17.64 29.89
CA ILE A 346 -23.23 16.78 30.32
C ILE A 346 -21.98 17.22 29.52
N PRO A 347 -20.79 17.34 30.14
CA PRO A 347 -19.59 17.61 29.38
C PRO A 347 -19.43 16.48 28.36
N VAL A 348 -19.60 16.81 27.08
CA VAL A 348 -19.00 16.00 26.03
C VAL A 348 -17.52 16.11 26.31
N GLU A 349 -16.87 15.04 26.78
CA GLU A 349 -15.42 14.94 26.70
C GLU A 349 -15.06 15.07 25.22
N SER A 350 -14.73 16.30 24.83
CA SER A 350 -14.31 16.64 23.49
C SER A 350 -12.84 16.27 23.35
N ASP A 351 -12.58 15.01 23.03
CA ASP A 351 -11.39 14.67 22.22
C ASP A 351 -11.68 15.13 20.79
N VAL A 352 -11.70 16.45 20.59
CA VAL A 352 -11.76 17.05 19.26
C VAL A 352 -10.41 17.71 19.07
N SER A 353 -9.52 16.99 18.40
CA SER A 353 -8.31 17.54 17.81
C SER A 353 -8.68 18.77 16.98
N GLU A 354 -8.00 19.89 17.26
CA GLU A 354 -8.08 21.14 16.52
C GLU A 354 -7.68 20.93 15.05
N ASP A 355 -8.64 20.69 14.16
CA ASP A 355 -8.46 20.89 12.72
C ASP A 355 -9.82 20.88 11.99
N ALA A 356 -10.57 21.97 12.13
CA ALA A 356 -11.69 22.29 11.23
C ALA A 356 -12.05 23.78 11.33
N ALA A 357 -11.09 24.65 11.02
CA ALA A 357 -11.41 26.00 10.55
C ALA A 357 -11.36 25.99 9.02
N LEU A 358 -12.33 26.66 8.39
CA LEU A 358 -12.54 26.91 6.94
C LEU A 358 -13.57 25.98 6.27
N ASP A 359 -14.84 26.36 6.30
CA ASP A 359 -15.48 27.09 5.17
C ASP A 359 -16.96 27.30 5.48
N ASN A 360 -17.31 28.51 5.92
CA ASN A 360 -18.69 28.89 6.15
C ASN A 360 -19.14 29.81 4.99
N GLN A 361 -19.49 29.20 3.85
CA GLN A 361 -20.17 29.88 2.75
C GLN A 361 -20.84 28.90 1.78
N SER A 362 -21.90 28.22 2.23
CA SER A 362 -23.05 27.94 1.35
C SER A 362 -24.30 27.68 2.19
N SER A 363 -25.20 28.66 2.20
CA SER A 363 -26.58 28.48 2.66
C SER A 363 -27.34 27.65 1.62
N GLY A 364 -27.24 26.33 1.70
CA GLY A 364 -28.08 25.38 0.97
C GLY A 364 -29.07 24.75 1.94
N ALA A 365 -30.35 25.06 1.78
CA ALA A 365 -31.43 24.39 2.53
C ALA A 365 -31.37 22.88 2.25
N CYS A 366 -31.22 22.07 3.29
CA CYS A 366 -31.29 20.62 3.18
C CYS A 366 -32.77 20.24 3.01
N GLU A 367 -33.18 19.89 1.80
CA GLU A 367 -34.54 19.37 1.56
C GLU A 367 -34.69 17.99 2.23
N PRO A 368 -35.85 17.68 2.83
CA PRO A 368 -36.12 16.36 3.39
C PRO A 368 -36.10 15.29 2.29
N ILE A 369 -35.41 14.18 2.53
CA ILE A 369 -35.38 13.02 1.63
C ILE A 369 -36.83 12.51 1.46
N PRO A 370 -37.32 12.32 0.22
CA PRO A 370 -38.66 11.80 -0.03
C PRO A 370 -38.88 10.45 0.68
N GLU A 371 -40.05 10.25 1.28
CA GLU A 371 -40.38 9.02 2.05
C GLU A 371 -40.21 7.73 1.23
N GLU A 372 -40.43 7.79 -0.10
CA GLU A 372 -40.19 6.67 -1.00
C GLU A 372 -38.73 6.22 -1.05
N ASP A 373 -37.78 7.16 -1.01
CA ASP A 373 -36.36 6.83 -1.07
C ASP A 373 -35.88 6.30 0.29
N LYS A 374 -36.44 6.80 1.38
CA LYS A 374 -36.21 6.24 2.72
C LYS A 374 -36.68 4.77 2.80
N LEU A 375 -37.84 4.45 2.24
CA LEU A 375 -38.37 3.08 2.18
C LEU A 375 -37.49 2.16 1.32
N LYS A 376 -36.99 2.64 0.18
CA LYS A 376 -36.03 1.87 -0.65
C LYS A 376 -34.74 1.57 0.12
N TYR A 377 -34.19 2.54 0.83
CA TYR A 377 -32.98 2.32 1.63
C TYR A 377 -33.23 1.34 2.78
N GLU A 378 -34.40 1.40 3.44
CA GLU A 378 -34.76 0.43 4.48
C GLU A 378 -34.93 -0.99 3.95
N GLU A 379 -35.52 -1.16 2.75
CA GLU A 379 -35.60 -2.47 2.08
C GLU A 379 -34.23 -3.00 1.67
N GLU A 380 -33.36 -2.14 1.15
CA GLU A 380 -32.02 -2.51 0.72
C GLU A 380 -31.13 -2.93 1.92
N ILE A 381 -31.25 -2.22 3.04
CA ILE A 381 -30.63 -2.58 4.32
C ILE A 381 -31.14 -3.95 4.80
N ARG A 382 -32.45 -4.21 4.79
CA ARG A 382 -33.00 -5.53 5.17
C ARG A 382 -32.49 -6.64 4.27
N LYS A 383 -32.33 -6.38 2.98
CA LYS A 383 -31.82 -7.34 2.01
C LYS A 383 -30.36 -7.70 2.29
N LEU A 384 -29.55 -6.71 2.67
CA LEU A 384 -28.15 -6.90 3.07
C LEU A 384 -28.03 -7.69 4.38
N TYR A 385 -28.87 -7.40 5.39
CA TYR A 385 -28.90 -8.19 6.62
C TYR A 385 -29.26 -9.65 6.37
N LYS A 386 -30.25 -9.91 5.51
CA LYS A 386 -30.61 -11.28 5.14
C LYS A 386 -29.47 -12.02 4.42
N GLN A 387 -28.75 -11.36 3.52
CA GLN A 387 -27.58 -11.96 2.87
C GLN A 387 -26.43 -12.25 3.84
N LEU A 388 -26.32 -11.47 4.91
CA LEU A 388 -25.34 -11.69 5.98
C LEU A 388 -25.72 -12.93 6.80
N ASP A 389 -26.99 -13.06 7.20
CA ASP A 389 -27.50 -14.21 7.95
C ASP A 389 -27.40 -15.51 7.14
N ASP A 390 -27.74 -15.47 5.84
CA ASP A 390 -27.62 -16.62 4.94
C ASP A 390 -26.14 -17.05 4.80
N LYS A 391 -25.20 -16.10 4.74
CA LYS A 391 -23.76 -16.41 4.71
C LYS A 391 -23.26 -17.01 6.02
N VAL A 392 -23.71 -16.51 7.17
CA VAL A 392 -23.36 -17.05 8.49
C VAL A 392 -23.85 -18.50 8.62
N GLN A 393 -25.06 -18.82 8.13
CA GLN A 393 -25.56 -20.20 8.12
C GLN A 393 -24.75 -21.13 7.21
N THR A 394 -24.29 -20.65 6.05
CA THR A 394 -23.44 -21.46 5.16
C THR A 394 -22.05 -21.75 5.75
N HIS A 395 -21.49 -20.83 6.54
CA HIS A 395 -20.23 -21.07 7.24
C HIS A 395 -20.39 -22.10 8.37
N THR A 396 -21.47 -22.03 9.16
CA THR A 396 -21.74 -23.03 10.19
C THR A 396 -21.99 -24.44 9.66
N HIS A 397 -22.52 -24.57 8.43
CA HIS A 397 -22.70 -25.87 7.78
C HIS A 397 -21.42 -26.43 7.13
N ALA A 398 -20.50 -25.57 6.68
CA ALA A 398 -19.20 -25.99 6.17
C ALA A 398 -18.29 -26.51 7.30
N ASP A 399 -18.33 -25.86 8.47
CA ASP A 399 -17.54 -26.28 9.64
C ASP A 399 -18.02 -27.62 10.23
N ALA A 400 -19.34 -27.89 10.18
CA ALA A 400 -19.90 -29.17 10.60
C ALA A 400 -19.56 -30.34 9.65
N HIS A 401 -19.29 -30.05 8.37
CA HIS A 401 -18.88 -31.08 7.40
C HIS A 401 -17.38 -31.43 7.51
N MET A 402 -16.51 -30.47 7.87
CA MET A 402 -15.08 -30.74 8.09
C MET A 402 -14.81 -31.57 9.36
N GLN A 403 -15.64 -31.45 10.39
CA GLN A 403 -15.47 -32.25 11.62
C GLN A 403 -15.84 -33.74 11.45
N ASN A 404 -16.67 -34.08 10.46
CA ASN A 404 -17.10 -35.48 10.25
C ASN A 404 -16.19 -36.29 9.32
N ASP A 405 -15.41 -35.65 8.44
CA ASP A 405 -14.50 -36.36 7.52
C ASP A 405 -13.10 -36.64 8.11
N GLY A 406 -12.73 -35.99 9.23
CA GLY A 406 -11.46 -36.24 9.93
C GLY A 406 -11.35 -37.59 10.66
N SER A 407 -12.42 -38.39 10.70
CA SER A 407 -12.47 -39.66 11.46
C SER A 407 -12.15 -40.91 10.64
N LYS A 408 -11.81 -40.78 9.35
CA LYS A 408 -11.54 -41.92 8.46
C LYS A 408 -10.28 -41.69 7.64
N HIS A 409 -9.11 -41.76 8.28
CA HIS A 409 -7.90 -42.41 7.75
C HIS A 409 -6.78 -42.30 8.78
N CYS A 410 -6.79 -43.23 9.72
CA CYS A 410 -5.59 -43.68 10.43
C CYS A 410 -5.68 -45.20 10.55
N LEU A 411 -5.08 -45.87 9.57
CA LEU A 411 -4.38 -47.16 9.67
C LEU A 411 -3.50 -47.33 8.44
#